data_AF-A0A0M9ZSH0-F1
#
_entry.id   AF-A0A0M9ZSH0-F1
#
_cell.length_a   1.000
_cell.length_b   1.000
_cell.length_c   1.000
_cell.angle_alpha   90.00
_cell.angle_beta   90.00
_cell.angle_gamma   90.00
#
_symmetry.space_group_name_H-M   'P 1'
#
loop_
_entity.id
_entity.type
_entity.pdbx_description
1 polymer ?
#
loop_
_entity_poly.entity_id
_entity_poly.type
_entity_poly.pdbx_seq_one_letter_code
_entity_poly.pdbx_strand_id
1 'polypeptide(L)'
;MATLTVWKFDKPESAQQVEQTLLGLQKQELITVVDAATVSWPEKAKKPKTKQLTDLVGAGALSGSFWGLLFGLVFFMPLLGAAVGAAAGALGGKLTDVGIDDDFIESVKAQVTRGTSALFLLTQDEVLDRVKEAFPTEHAELIRSNLDRDQEARLREVFEG
;
A
#
# COMPACT_ATOMS: atom_id res chain seq x y z
N MET A 1 11.37 9.18 -8.21
CA MET A 1 11.25 8.87 -6.78
C MET A 1 9.81 8.57 -6.58
N ALA A 2 9.55 7.31 -6.27
CA ALA A 2 8.24 6.82 -5.97
C ALA A 2 8.06 6.83 -4.45
N THR A 3 6.86 7.13 -4.01
CA THR A 3 6.49 7.05 -2.60
C THR A 3 5.35 6.05 -2.47
N LEU A 4 5.53 5.05 -1.61
CA LEU A 4 4.46 4.16 -1.18
C LEU A 4 3.75 4.80 0.00
N THR A 5 2.48 5.10 -0.15
CA THR A 5 1.63 5.67 0.91
C THR A 5 0.51 4.72 1.29
N VAL A 6 0.14 4.73 2.56
CA VAL A 6 -1.01 4.02 3.10
C VAL A 6 -1.90 5.02 3.80
N TRP A 7 -3.15 5.03 3.38
CA TRP A 7 -4.20 5.88 3.92
C TRP A 7 -5.17 5.00 4.66
N LYS A 8 -5.07 4.99 5.98
CA LYS A 8 -5.96 4.21 6.85
C LYS A 8 -7.24 4.98 7.11
N PHE A 9 -8.37 4.28 7.10
CA PHE A 9 -9.69 4.81 7.40
C PHE A 9 -10.38 4.02 8.53
N ASP A 10 -11.21 4.72 9.30
CA ASP A 10 -11.90 4.16 10.48
C ASP A 10 -13.09 3.24 10.17
N LYS A 11 -13.46 3.09 8.90
CA LYS A 11 -14.54 2.18 8.47
C LYS A 11 -14.07 1.20 7.40
N PRO A 12 -14.57 -0.04 7.37
CA PRO A 12 -14.14 -1.04 6.39
C PRO A 12 -14.44 -0.70 4.92
N GLU A 13 -15.37 0.20 4.65
CA GLU A 13 -15.82 0.58 3.32
C GLU A 13 -15.13 1.83 2.75
N SER A 14 -14.51 2.67 3.60
CA SER A 14 -14.02 3.99 3.20
C SER A 14 -12.94 3.96 2.12
N ALA A 15 -11.98 3.01 2.21
CA ALA A 15 -10.93 2.90 1.20
C ALA A 15 -11.48 2.64 -0.21
N GLN A 16 -12.59 1.90 -0.32
CA GLN A 16 -13.25 1.64 -1.59
C GLN A 16 -14.04 2.87 -2.09
N GLN A 17 -14.57 3.69 -1.18
CA GLN A 17 -15.31 4.90 -1.57
C GLN A 17 -14.41 5.96 -2.22
N VAL A 18 -13.16 6.08 -1.76
CA VAL A 18 -12.19 7.02 -2.31
C VAL A 18 -11.52 6.54 -3.61
N GLU A 19 -11.67 5.25 -3.97
CA GLU A 19 -11.17 4.67 -5.23
C GLU A 19 -11.70 5.45 -6.45
N GLN A 20 -12.99 5.80 -6.45
CA GLN A 20 -13.60 6.53 -7.56
C GLN A 20 -13.07 7.97 -7.68
N THR A 21 -12.78 8.62 -6.55
CA THR A 21 -12.13 9.94 -6.54
C THR A 21 -10.76 9.86 -7.20
N LEU A 22 -9.94 8.86 -6.84
CA LEU A 22 -8.64 8.65 -7.47
C LEU A 22 -8.74 8.34 -8.97
N LEU A 23 -9.72 7.52 -9.38
CA LEU A 23 -9.94 7.23 -10.80
C LEU A 23 -10.23 8.51 -11.57
N GLY A 24 -11.03 9.41 -10.99
CA GLY A 24 -11.33 10.70 -11.56
C GLY A 24 -10.09 11.57 -11.72
N LEU A 25 -9.23 11.63 -10.70
CA LEU A 25 -7.99 12.43 -10.72
C LEU A 25 -6.97 11.87 -11.71
N GLN A 26 -6.78 10.55 -11.75
CA GLN A 26 -5.88 9.87 -12.69
C GLN A 26 -6.33 10.12 -14.13
N LYS A 27 -7.64 10.00 -14.42
CA LYS A 27 -8.20 10.27 -15.77
C LYS A 27 -8.08 11.72 -16.22
N GLN A 28 -8.00 12.65 -15.27
CA GLN A 28 -7.78 14.07 -15.53
C GLN A 28 -6.29 14.43 -15.57
N GLU A 29 -5.40 13.43 -15.46
CA GLU A 29 -3.94 13.61 -15.42
C GLU A 29 -3.48 14.53 -14.27
N LEU A 30 -4.29 14.67 -13.22
CA LEU A 30 -3.99 15.48 -12.04
C LEU A 30 -3.07 14.76 -11.05
N ILE A 31 -3.04 13.43 -11.15
CA ILE A 31 -2.16 12.56 -10.37
C ILE A 31 -1.58 11.49 -11.29
N THR A 32 -0.44 10.94 -10.90
CA THR A 32 0.15 9.75 -11.53
C THR A 32 0.29 8.65 -10.49
N VAL A 33 -0.66 7.72 -10.52
CA VAL A 33 -0.64 6.46 -9.78
C VAL A 33 0.13 5.43 -10.60
N VAL A 34 1.21 4.91 -10.03
CA VAL A 34 2.00 3.82 -10.59
C VAL A 34 1.31 2.49 -10.30
N ASP A 35 0.93 2.28 -9.04
CA ASP A 35 0.14 1.12 -8.63
C ASP A 35 -0.74 1.48 -7.42
N ALA A 36 -1.83 0.74 -7.22
CA ALA A 36 -2.71 0.93 -6.09
C ALA A 36 -3.44 -0.34 -5.68
N ALA A 37 -3.71 -0.45 -4.38
CA ALA A 37 -4.48 -1.54 -3.82
C ALA A 37 -5.29 -1.07 -2.60
N THR A 38 -6.39 -1.74 -2.32
CA THR A 38 -7.23 -1.50 -1.15
C THR A 38 -7.26 -2.71 -0.24
N VAL A 39 -7.41 -2.46 1.04
CA VAL A 39 -7.62 -3.43 2.11
C VAL A 39 -8.88 -3.05 2.86
N SER A 40 -9.80 -3.99 3.01
CA SER A 40 -11.01 -3.83 3.84
C SER A 40 -11.03 -4.92 4.90
N TRP A 41 -11.11 -4.54 6.18
CA TRP A 41 -11.18 -5.49 7.28
C TRP A 41 -12.45 -5.32 8.11
N PRO A 42 -13.57 -5.94 7.70
CA PRO A 42 -14.79 -5.93 8.50
C PRO A 42 -14.55 -6.51 9.90
N GLU A 43 -15.21 -5.94 10.91
CA GLU A 43 -14.98 -6.28 12.32
C GLU A 43 -15.16 -7.79 12.62
N LYS A 44 -16.13 -8.43 11.97
CA LYS A 44 -16.44 -9.86 12.13
C LYS A 44 -15.61 -10.77 11.22
N ALA A 45 -14.76 -10.22 10.35
CA ALA A 45 -13.98 -11.00 9.41
C ALA A 45 -12.69 -11.53 10.05
N LYS A 46 -12.39 -12.81 9.81
CA LYS A 46 -11.15 -13.45 10.31
C LYS A 46 -9.89 -12.86 9.66
N LYS A 47 -9.98 -12.45 8.41
CA LYS A 47 -8.89 -11.90 7.59
C LYS A 47 -9.40 -10.71 6.76
N PRO A 48 -8.52 -9.76 6.40
CA PRO A 48 -8.90 -8.67 5.51
C PRO A 48 -9.18 -9.18 4.10
N LYS A 49 -9.93 -8.39 3.34
CA LYS A 49 -10.08 -8.52 1.89
C LYS A 49 -9.13 -7.53 1.23
N THR A 50 -8.42 -7.97 0.21
CA THR A 50 -7.51 -7.13 -0.57
C THR A 50 -7.99 -7.05 -2.02
N LYS A 51 -7.78 -5.92 -2.68
CA LYS A 51 -8.12 -5.71 -4.08
C LYS A 51 -7.09 -4.78 -4.71
N GLN A 52 -6.39 -5.24 -5.74
CA GLN A 52 -5.56 -4.37 -6.58
C GLN A 52 -6.48 -3.55 -7.51
N LEU A 53 -6.14 -2.28 -7.70
CA LEU A 53 -6.95 -1.33 -8.46
C LEU A 53 -6.46 -1.25 -9.90
N THR A 54 -6.65 -2.32 -10.67
CA THR A 54 -6.12 -2.45 -12.04
C THR A 54 -6.61 -1.37 -13.00
N ASP A 55 -7.77 -0.74 -12.73
CA ASP A 55 -8.31 0.34 -13.55
C ASP A 55 -7.61 1.70 -13.31
N LEU A 56 -6.79 1.81 -12.26
CA LEU A 56 -5.99 3.00 -11.94
C LEU A 56 -4.59 2.96 -12.53
N VAL A 57 -4.10 1.77 -12.90
CA VAL A 57 -2.68 1.53 -13.13
C VAL A 57 -2.40 1.42 -14.62
N GLY A 58 -1.26 1.98 -15.04
CA GLY A 58 -0.82 1.98 -16.43
C GLY A 58 0.05 0.78 -16.78
N ALA A 59 0.63 0.80 -17.99
CA ALA A 59 1.72 -0.11 -18.34
C ALA A 59 2.89 0.06 -17.35
N GLY A 60 3.48 -1.04 -16.87
CA GLY A 60 4.50 -1.01 -15.82
C GLY A 60 3.95 -0.95 -14.38
N ALA A 61 2.70 -1.41 -14.19
CA ALA A 61 2.16 -1.65 -12.85
C ALA A 61 2.87 -2.84 -12.19
N LEU A 62 2.88 -2.87 -10.85
CA LEU A 62 3.40 -4.05 -10.16
C LEU A 62 2.42 -5.20 -10.35
N SER A 63 2.97 -6.38 -10.56
CA SER A 63 2.23 -7.62 -10.61
C SER A 63 1.55 -7.90 -9.26
N GLY A 64 0.47 -8.68 -9.29
CA GLY A 64 -0.21 -9.12 -8.07
C GLY A 64 0.70 -9.89 -7.09
N SER A 65 1.89 -10.32 -7.51
CA SER A 65 2.89 -10.94 -6.65
C SER A 65 3.49 -9.97 -5.63
N PHE A 66 3.67 -8.69 -5.99
CA PHE A 66 4.12 -7.65 -5.06
C PHE A 66 3.11 -7.47 -3.93
N TRP A 67 1.85 -7.19 -4.28
CA TRP A 67 0.78 -7.01 -3.30
C TRP A 67 0.53 -8.28 -2.49
N GLY A 68 0.66 -9.45 -3.11
CA GLY A 68 0.59 -10.74 -2.42
C GLY A 68 1.67 -10.89 -1.35
N LEU A 69 2.91 -10.51 -1.66
CA LEU A 69 4.03 -10.53 -0.71
C LEU A 69 3.82 -9.52 0.43
N LEU A 70 3.56 -8.26 0.08
CA LEU A 70 3.36 -7.17 1.05
C LEU A 70 2.21 -7.48 2.01
N PHE A 71 1.04 -7.83 1.48
CA PHE A 71 -0.12 -8.15 2.31
C PHE A 71 0.05 -9.48 3.07
N GLY A 72 0.80 -10.43 2.50
CA GLY A 72 1.27 -11.63 3.20
C GLY A 72 2.00 -11.29 4.51
N LEU A 73 3.01 -10.42 4.40
CA LEU A 73 3.85 -9.99 5.53
C LEU A 73 3.06 -9.16 6.55
N VAL A 74 2.20 -8.26 6.09
CA VAL A 74 1.39 -7.40 6.97
C VAL A 74 0.33 -8.22 7.70
N PHE A 75 -0.53 -8.95 7.00
CA PHE A 75 -1.77 -9.49 7.59
C PHE A 75 -1.73 -10.96 7.98
N PHE A 76 -0.78 -11.73 7.46
CA PHE A 76 -0.76 -13.19 7.62
C PHE A 76 0.45 -13.70 8.41
N MET A 77 1.38 -12.82 8.79
CA MET A 77 2.55 -13.17 9.60
C MET A 77 2.46 -12.53 10.99
N PRO A 78 2.23 -13.32 12.06
CA PRO A 78 1.83 -12.80 13.37
C PRO A 78 2.94 -12.06 14.14
N LEU A 79 4.21 -12.18 13.76
CA LEU A 79 5.35 -11.65 14.53
C LEU A 79 6.46 -11.19 13.59
N LEU A 80 6.80 -9.90 13.63
CA LEU A 80 8.13 -9.39 13.24
C LEU A 80 8.99 -9.13 14.50
N GLY A 81 8.68 -9.81 15.62
CA GLY A 81 9.44 -9.68 16.87
C GLY A 81 10.22 -10.95 17.19
N ALA A 82 11.53 -10.78 17.47
CA ALA A 82 12.56 -11.66 18.06
C ALA A 82 12.64 -13.17 17.70
N ALA A 83 11.65 -13.77 17.07
CA ALA A 83 11.54 -15.20 16.83
C ALA A 83 10.82 -15.50 15.51
N VAL A 84 11.25 -14.85 14.44
CA VAL A 84 10.80 -15.21 13.08
C VAL A 84 11.88 -16.02 12.40
N GLY A 85 11.55 -17.24 12.00
CA GLY A 85 12.47 -18.14 11.31
C GLY A 85 12.96 -17.57 9.97
N ALA A 86 14.01 -18.16 9.41
CA ALA A 86 14.73 -17.67 8.23
C ALA A 86 13.85 -17.27 7.03
N ALA A 87 12.70 -17.92 6.83
CA ALA A 87 11.78 -17.59 5.74
C ALA A 87 11.18 -16.18 5.84
N ALA A 88 10.85 -15.72 7.04
CA ALA A 88 10.26 -14.39 7.23
C ALA A 88 11.29 -13.27 7.04
N GLY A 89 12.50 -13.46 7.58
CA GLY A 89 13.61 -12.52 7.38
C GLY A 89 14.01 -12.42 5.91
N ALA A 90 13.99 -13.52 5.16
CA ALA A 90 14.27 -13.51 3.72
C ALA A 90 13.19 -12.77 2.90
N LEU A 91 11.91 -12.84 3.31
CA LEU A 91 10.82 -12.14 2.64
C LEU A 91 10.77 -10.65 3.01
N GLY A 92 11.00 -10.30 4.28
CA GLY A 92 11.14 -8.92 4.73
C GLY A 92 12.32 -8.22 4.05
N GLY A 93 13.48 -8.88 3.98
CA GLY A 93 14.66 -8.34 3.30
C GLY A 93 14.43 -8.00 1.83
N LYS A 94 13.55 -8.74 1.11
CA LYS A 94 13.19 -8.40 -0.28
C LYS A 94 12.39 -7.09 -0.39
N LEU A 95 11.56 -6.78 0.60
CA LEU A 95 10.81 -5.53 0.65
C LEU A 95 11.71 -4.37 1.11
N THR A 96 12.59 -4.60 2.08
CA THR A 96 13.55 -3.60 2.53
C THR A 96 14.51 -3.19 1.41
N ASP A 97 14.95 -4.17 0.61
CA ASP A 97 15.79 -3.96 -0.58
C ASP A 97 15.17 -3.02 -1.63
N VAL A 98 13.85 -2.87 -1.61
CA VAL A 98 13.09 -1.98 -2.51
C VAL A 98 12.50 -0.78 -1.78
N GLY A 99 13.02 -0.45 -0.58
CA GLY A 99 12.64 0.73 0.18
C GLY A 99 11.35 0.58 0.99
N ILE A 100 10.91 -0.64 1.31
CA ILE A 100 9.79 -0.90 2.21
C ILE A 100 10.34 -1.58 3.46
N ASP A 101 10.63 -0.77 4.48
CA ASP A 101 11.30 -1.22 5.70
C ASP A 101 10.33 -1.83 6.74
N ASP A 102 10.93 -2.40 7.78
CA ASP A 102 10.19 -3.05 8.87
C ASP A 102 9.32 -2.05 9.64
N ASP A 103 9.78 -0.82 9.85
CA ASP A 103 9.04 0.23 10.55
C ASP A 103 7.74 0.59 9.82
N PHE A 104 7.79 0.71 8.49
CA PHE A 104 6.61 0.89 7.65
C PHE A 104 5.66 -0.29 7.79
N ILE A 105 6.15 -1.53 7.67
CA ILE A 105 5.33 -2.74 7.77
C ILE A 105 4.67 -2.82 9.15
N GLU A 106 5.42 -2.59 10.23
CA GLU A 106 4.92 -2.59 11.60
C GLU A 106 3.86 -1.52 11.84
N SER A 107 4.08 -0.31 11.31
CA SER A 107 3.11 0.79 11.39
C SER A 107 1.79 0.41 10.71
N VAL A 108 1.85 -0.17 9.51
CA VAL A 108 0.64 -0.62 8.80
C VAL A 108 -0.07 -1.73 9.58
N LYS A 109 0.67 -2.68 10.16
CA LYS A 109 0.10 -3.75 10.98
C LYS A 109 -0.60 -3.25 12.23
N ALA A 110 -0.03 -2.25 12.89
CA ALA A 110 -0.59 -1.66 14.09
C ALA A 110 -1.90 -0.91 13.82
N GLN A 111 -2.02 -0.26 12.65
CA GLN A 111 -3.13 0.62 12.35
C GLN A 111 -4.25 -0.04 11.52
N VAL A 112 -3.91 -0.90 10.56
CA VAL A 112 -4.87 -1.54 9.65
C VAL A 112 -5.38 -2.83 10.29
N THR A 113 -6.36 -2.67 11.16
CA THR A 113 -6.93 -3.74 11.99
C THR A 113 -8.41 -3.96 11.70
N ARG A 114 -9.05 -4.91 12.40
CA ARG A 114 -10.49 -5.16 12.30
C ARG A 114 -11.29 -3.87 12.54
N GLY A 115 -12.31 -3.65 11.71
CA GLY A 115 -13.12 -2.42 11.73
C GLY A 115 -12.57 -1.31 10.84
N THR A 116 -11.38 -1.46 10.25
CA THR A 116 -10.74 -0.42 9.44
C THR A 116 -10.67 -0.80 7.95
N SER A 117 -10.27 0.16 7.13
CA SER A 117 -9.79 -0.08 5.76
C SER A 117 -8.54 0.73 5.48
N ALA A 118 -7.83 0.39 4.42
CA ALA A 118 -6.66 1.13 3.97
C ALA A 118 -6.55 1.17 2.46
N LEU A 119 -6.06 2.28 1.94
CA LEU A 119 -5.71 2.46 0.53
C LEU A 119 -4.20 2.61 0.43
N PHE A 120 -3.58 1.73 -0.35
CA PHE A 120 -2.16 1.73 -0.64
C PHE A 120 -1.96 2.35 -2.03
N LEU A 121 -1.12 3.37 -2.13
CA LEU A 121 -0.79 4.04 -3.37
C LEU A 121 0.71 4.10 -3.57
N LEU A 122 1.17 3.64 -4.71
CA LEU A 122 2.50 3.94 -5.21
C LEU A 122 2.39 5.09 -6.21
N THR A 123 2.94 6.24 -5.85
CA THR A 123 2.81 7.48 -6.64
C THR A 123 4.16 8.13 -6.84
N GLN A 124 4.30 8.97 -7.86
CA GLN A 124 5.44 9.88 -7.97
C GLN A 124 5.28 11.06 -6.99
N ASP A 125 6.39 11.59 -6.46
CA ASP A 125 6.40 12.51 -5.30
C ASP A 125 5.48 13.75 -5.41
N GLU A 126 5.23 14.25 -6.62
CA GLU A 126 4.43 15.45 -6.89
C GLU A 126 2.93 15.27 -6.61
N VAL A 127 2.49 14.05 -6.32
CA VAL A 127 1.08 13.64 -6.27
C VAL A 127 0.49 13.66 -4.85
N LEU A 128 1.33 13.53 -3.81
CA LEU A 128 0.86 13.32 -2.44
C LEU A 128 -0.08 14.42 -1.94
N ASP A 129 0.26 15.69 -2.20
CA ASP A 129 -0.55 16.81 -1.71
C ASP A 129 -1.91 16.89 -2.41
N ARG A 130 -1.99 16.50 -3.69
CA ARG A 130 -3.26 16.39 -4.43
C ARG A 130 -4.15 15.29 -3.87
N VAL A 131 -3.55 14.17 -3.47
CA VAL A 131 -4.28 13.08 -2.82
C VAL A 131 -4.79 13.52 -1.45
N LYS A 132 -3.99 14.26 -0.66
CA LYS A 132 -4.44 14.86 0.61
C LYS A 132 -5.64 15.78 0.41
N GLU A 133 -5.57 16.68 -0.57
CA GLU A 133 -6.64 17.64 -0.90
C GLU A 133 -7.94 16.93 -1.30
N ALA A 134 -7.84 15.77 -1.95
CA ALA A 134 -8.99 15.02 -2.45
C ALA A 134 -9.63 14.11 -1.40
N PHE A 135 -8.93 13.80 -0.31
CA PHE A 135 -9.42 12.89 0.72
C PHE A 135 -10.11 13.65 1.85
N PRO A 136 -11.21 13.11 2.41
CA PRO A 136 -11.84 13.71 3.56
C PRO A 136 -10.83 13.70 4.73
N THR A 137 -10.34 14.89 5.09
CA THR A 137 -9.23 15.13 6.02
C THR A 137 -9.44 14.61 7.44
N GLU A 138 -10.65 14.19 7.81
CA GLU A 138 -10.99 13.88 9.20
C GLU A 138 -10.69 12.43 9.63
N HIS A 139 -10.35 11.51 8.71
CA HIS A 139 -10.23 10.08 9.06
C HIS A 139 -9.11 9.33 8.33
N ALA A 140 -8.13 10.03 7.74
CA ALA A 140 -7.07 9.42 6.96
C ALA A 140 -5.72 9.54 7.67
N GLU A 141 -5.20 8.43 8.22
CA GLU A 141 -3.83 8.39 8.75
C GLU A 141 -2.85 7.99 7.64
N LEU A 142 -1.80 8.81 7.46
CA LEU A 142 -0.80 8.62 6.42
C LEU A 142 0.44 7.92 6.97
N ILE A 143 0.67 6.69 6.50
CA ILE A 143 1.94 5.98 6.65
C ILE A 143 2.65 6.04 5.30
N ARG A 144 3.96 6.32 5.26
CA ARG A 144 4.69 6.42 3.99
C ARG A 144 6.06 5.80 4.06
N SER A 145 6.49 5.26 2.93
CA SER A 145 7.89 4.94 2.66
C SER A 145 8.32 5.60 1.35
N ASN A 146 9.46 6.28 1.37
CA ASN A 146 10.02 6.96 0.20
C ASN A 146 11.05 6.04 -0.45
N LEU A 147 10.92 5.79 -1.75
CA LEU A 147 11.85 4.97 -2.50
C LEU A 147 12.78 5.88 -3.28
N ASP A 148 14.09 5.70 -3.10
CA ASP A 148 15.07 6.32 -3.97
C ASP A 148 15.00 5.73 -5.40
N ARG A 149 15.80 6.27 -6.31
CA ARG A 149 15.76 5.87 -7.72
C ARG A 149 16.18 4.41 -7.92
N ASP A 150 17.12 3.92 -7.14
CA ASP A 150 17.65 2.56 -7.27
C ASP A 150 16.66 1.56 -6.67
N GLN A 151 16.06 1.89 -5.53
CA GLN A 151 14.97 1.14 -4.90
C GLN A 151 13.73 1.08 -5.80
N GLU A 152 13.34 2.20 -6.41
CA GLU A 152 12.24 2.24 -7.39
C GLU A 152 12.57 1.36 -8.60
N ALA A 153 13.78 1.46 -9.16
CA ALA A 153 14.19 0.62 -10.29
C ALA A 153 14.18 -0.87 -9.94
N ARG A 154 14.63 -1.22 -8.73
CA ARG A 154 14.68 -2.61 -8.26
C ARG A 154 13.30 -3.17 -7.93
N LEU A 155 12.41 -2.34 -7.36
CA LEU A 155 10.99 -2.66 -7.21
C LEU A 155 10.39 -3.07 -8.55
N ARG A 156 10.67 -2.26 -9.58
CA ARG A 156 10.18 -2.48 -10.93
C ARG A 156 10.76 -3.75 -11.56
N GLU A 157 12.08 -3.92 -11.51
CA GLU A 157 12.76 -5.10 -12.03
C GLU A 157 12.22 -6.42 -11.46
N VAL A 158 11.94 -6.45 -10.16
CA VAL A 158 11.52 -7.68 -9.47
C VAL A 158 10.02 -7.94 -9.63
N PHE A 159 9.21 -6.89 -9.73
CA PHE A 159 7.77 -7.01 -9.56
C PHE A 159 6.90 -6.45 -10.69
N GLU A 160 7.43 -5.73 -11.68
CA GLU A 160 6.65 -5.32 -12.85
C GLU A 160 6.12 -6.55 -13.62
N GLY A 161 4.91 -6.42 -14.14
CA GLY A 161 4.20 -7.46 -14.91
C GLY A 161 3.85 -7.04 -16.32
#